data_AF-A0A0C3JIY5-F1
#
_entry.id   AF-A0A0C3JIY5-F1
#
_cell.length_a   1.000
_cell.length_b   1.000
_cell.length_c   1.000
_cell.angle_alpha   90.00
_cell.angle_beta   90.00
_cell.angle_gamma   90.00
#
_symmetry.space_group_name_H-M   'P 1'
#
loop_
_entity.id
_entity.type
_entity.pdbx_description
1 polymer ?
#
loop_
_entity_poly.entity_id
_entity_poly.type
_entity_poly.pdbx_seq_one_letter_code
_entity_poly.pdbx_strand_id
1 'polypeptide(L)'
;VLKHIFTSLSSALPGSKVRNTHASNVKIHHMTHVEAYHITYAAVHAHFSICSQDKFIKFNGQFSFSEFYYQIIDFIINNEDKAWVEELFSHYNKYIRGSCGVHTDTKV
;
A
#
# COMPACT_ATOMS: atom_id res chain seq x y z
N VAL A 1 -3.96 0.99 5.80
CA VAL A 1 -2.70 0.22 5.71
C VAL A 1 -1.86 0.63 4.50
N LEU A 2 -2.30 0.38 3.26
CA LEU A 2 -1.52 0.68 2.04
C LEU A 2 -1.02 2.13 1.94
N LYS A 3 -1.89 3.12 2.21
CA LYS A 3 -1.48 4.53 2.28
C LYS A 3 -0.32 4.74 3.27
N HIS A 4 -0.36 4.19 4.48
CA HIS A 4 0.69 4.37 5.49
C HIS A 4 1.99 3.61 5.17
N ILE A 5 1.92 2.53 4.36
CA ILE A 5 3.09 1.79 3.90
C ILE A 5 3.84 2.59 2.83
N PHE A 6 3.12 3.25 1.93
CA PHE A 6 3.68 3.90 0.74
C PHE A 6 3.86 5.42 0.87
N THR A 7 3.09 6.05 1.76
CA THR A 7 3.21 7.48 2.08
C THR A 7 3.98 7.67 3.39
N SER A 8 4.70 8.79 3.53
CA SER A 8 5.42 9.10 4.77
C SER A 8 4.41 9.20 5.92
N LEU A 9 4.75 8.67 7.10
CA LEU A 9 3.86 8.55 8.26
C LEU A 9 3.17 9.87 8.61
N SER A 10 3.87 11.00 8.44
CA SER A 10 3.36 12.35 8.68
C SER A 10 2.30 12.82 7.68
N SER A 11 2.31 12.32 6.43
CA SER A 11 1.38 12.72 5.36
C SER A 11 0.05 11.94 5.38
N ALA A 12 -0.03 10.90 6.21
CA ALA A 12 -1.19 10.03 6.25
C ALA A 12 -2.32 10.58 7.16
N LEU A 13 -2.01 11.48 8.10
CA LEU A 13 -2.96 12.12 9.01
C LEU A 13 -3.63 13.36 8.38
N PRO A 14 -4.97 13.50 8.43
CA PRO A 14 -5.65 14.72 7.99
C PRO A 14 -5.23 15.91 8.89
N GLY A 15 -4.79 17.01 8.29
CA GLY A 15 -4.48 18.25 9.02
C GLY A 15 -3.06 18.35 9.62
N SER A 16 -2.18 17.38 9.39
CA SER A 16 -0.76 17.54 9.75
C SER A 16 -0.11 18.59 8.84
N LYS A 17 0.54 19.61 9.43
CA LYS A 17 1.47 20.45 8.66
C LYS A 17 2.52 19.50 8.08
N VAL A 18 2.65 19.47 6.76
CA VAL A 18 3.62 18.63 6.03
C VAL A 18 5.03 19.04 6.45
N ARG A 19 5.51 18.46 7.57
CA ARG A 19 6.91 18.54 7.96
C ARG A 19 7.61 17.48 7.12
N ASN A 20 8.19 17.92 6.00
CA ASN A 20 8.96 17.13 5.05
C ASN A 20 10.27 16.61 5.67
N THR A 21 10.23 15.96 6.83
CA THR A 21 11.43 15.40 7.45
C THR A 21 11.87 14.10 6.75
N HIS A 22 10.97 13.42 6.06
CA HIS A 22 11.28 12.22 5.26
C HIS A 22 10.43 12.14 3.99
N ALA A 23 11.07 11.82 2.86
CA ALA A 23 10.41 11.50 1.60
C ALA A 23 9.44 10.30 1.78
N SER A 24 8.36 10.25 1.00
CA SER A 24 7.47 9.08 0.99
C SER A 24 8.23 7.83 0.54
N ASN A 25 7.84 6.66 1.06
CA ASN A 25 8.45 5.38 0.66
C ASN A 25 8.32 5.15 -0.86
N VAL A 26 7.24 5.63 -1.49
CA VAL A 26 7.09 5.67 -2.95
C VAL A 26 8.23 6.45 -3.63
N LYS A 27 8.59 7.62 -3.09
CA LYS A 27 9.65 8.46 -3.64
C LYS A 27 11.05 7.87 -3.38
N ILE A 28 11.25 7.24 -2.22
CA ILE A 28 12.50 6.57 -1.85
C ILE A 28 12.74 5.34 -2.74
N HIS A 29 11.70 4.57 -3.02
CA HIS A 29 11.78 3.34 -3.81
C HIS A 29 11.48 3.55 -5.30
N HIS A 30 11.35 4.81 -5.75
CA HIS A 30 11.05 5.17 -7.14
C HIS A 30 9.84 4.41 -7.73
N MET A 31 8.82 4.16 -6.90
CA MET A 31 7.63 3.44 -7.32
C MET A 31 6.78 4.32 -8.25
N THR A 32 6.61 3.87 -9.49
CA THR A 32 5.82 4.59 -10.51
C THR A 32 4.38 4.10 -10.59
N HIS A 33 4.13 2.85 -10.21
CA HIS A 33 2.82 2.22 -10.19
C HIS A 33 2.74 1.15 -9.10
N VAL A 34 1.52 0.85 -8.67
CA VAL A 34 1.20 -0.25 -7.75
C VAL A 34 1.10 -1.53 -8.56
N GLU A 35 1.67 -2.60 -8.03
CA GLU A 35 1.60 -3.96 -8.58
C GLU A 35 0.86 -4.89 -7.62
N ALA A 36 0.45 -6.08 -8.10
CA ALA A 36 -0.27 -7.06 -7.29
C ALA A 36 0.46 -7.41 -5.98
N TYR A 37 1.80 -7.50 -6.02
CA TYR A 37 2.65 -7.78 -4.86
C TYR A 37 2.52 -6.71 -3.77
N HIS A 38 2.41 -5.44 -4.16
CA HIS A 38 2.25 -4.32 -3.24
C HIS A 38 0.89 -4.34 -2.53
N ILE A 39 -0.17 -4.66 -3.28
CA ILE A 39 -1.54 -4.81 -2.74
C ILE A 39 -1.58 -6.00 -1.78
N THR A 40 -1.00 -7.12 -2.20
CA THR A 40 -0.92 -8.35 -1.41
C THR A 40 -0.16 -8.13 -0.10
N TYR A 41 0.99 -7.46 -0.17
CA TYR A 41 1.76 -7.13 1.03
C TYR A 41 0.94 -6.30 2.01
N ALA A 42 0.21 -5.29 1.52
CA ALA A 42 -0.68 -4.49 2.37
C ALA A 42 -1.84 -5.32 2.98
N ALA A 43 -2.38 -6.29 2.24
CA ALA A 43 -3.42 -7.19 2.73
C ALA A 43 -2.89 -8.12 3.84
N VAL A 44 -1.70 -8.69 3.66
CA VAL A 44 -1.01 -9.49 4.69
C VAL A 44 -0.77 -8.67 5.95
N HIS A 45 -0.28 -7.43 5.81
CA HIS A 45 -0.08 -6.51 6.95
C HIS A 45 -1.37 -6.14 7.65
N ALA A 46 -2.45 -5.91 6.91
CA ALA A 46 -3.77 -5.62 7.48
C ALA A 46 -4.28 -6.83 8.28
N HIS A 47 -4.20 -8.03 7.71
CA HIS A 47 -4.58 -9.26 8.38
C HIS A 47 -3.78 -9.49 9.66
N PHE A 48 -2.45 -9.37 9.59
CA PHE A 48 -1.57 -9.47 10.75
C PHE A 48 -1.96 -8.49 11.86
N SER A 49 -2.24 -7.24 11.50
CA SER A 49 -2.65 -6.20 12.45
C SER A 49 -4.00 -6.49 13.13
N ILE A 50 -4.91 -7.17 12.42
CA ILE A 50 -6.23 -7.57 12.96
C ILE A 50 -6.11 -8.79 13.88
N CYS A 51 -5.18 -9.71 13.61
CA CYS A 51 -5.05 -10.96 14.35
C CYS A 51 -4.45 -10.82 15.77
N SER A 52 -4.19 -9.60 16.27
CA SER A 52 -3.56 -9.34 17.58
C SER A 52 -2.33 -10.22 17.85
N GLN A 53 -1.57 -10.55 16.80
CA GLN A 53 -0.35 -11.33 16.94
C GLN A 53 0.82 -10.40 17.29
N ASP A 54 1.57 -10.76 18.33
CA ASP A 54 2.73 -9.98 18.76
C ASP A 54 3.94 -10.16 17.82
N LYS A 55 3.96 -11.21 17.01
CA LYS A 55 5.07 -11.56 16.11
C LYS A 55 4.57 -12.12 14.79
N PHE A 56 5.21 -11.70 13.71
CA PHE A 56 4.96 -12.27 12.39
C PHE A 56 5.50 -13.71 12.36
N ILE A 57 4.60 -14.68 12.38
CA ILE A 57 4.91 -16.11 12.29
C ILE A 57 4.32 -16.68 11.00
N LYS A 58 4.97 -17.69 10.41
CA LYS A 58 4.56 -18.28 9.12
C LYS A 58 3.11 -18.80 9.15
N PHE A 59 2.71 -19.38 10.29
CA PHE A 59 1.40 -19.97 10.50
C PHE A 59 0.71 -19.34 11.70
N ASN A 60 -0.51 -18.84 11.53
CA ASN A 60 -1.41 -18.47 12.60
C ASN A 60 -2.46 -19.59 12.78
N GLY A 61 -2.17 -20.57 13.62
CA GLY A 61 -2.98 -21.78 13.73
C GLY A 61 -2.98 -22.54 12.40
N GLN A 62 -4.14 -22.64 11.74
CA GLN A 62 -4.28 -23.25 10.42
C GLN A 62 -4.03 -22.29 9.25
N PHE A 63 -3.89 -20.99 9.53
CA PHE A 63 -3.74 -19.97 8.48
C PHE A 63 -2.26 -19.78 8.11
N SER A 64 -1.93 -19.94 6.83
CA SER A 64 -0.58 -19.69 6.30
C SER A 64 -0.50 -18.32 5.64
N PHE A 65 0.31 -17.42 6.19
CA PHE A 65 0.53 -16.09 5.59
C PHE A 65 1.19 -16.19 4.21
N SER A 66 2.01 -17.22 4.00
CA SER A 66 2.64 -17.47 2.70
C SER A 66 1.62 -17.90 1.65
N GLU A 67 0.71 -18.81 2.00
CA GLU A 67 -0.33 -19.26 1.07
C GLU A 67 -1.30 -18.12 0.78
N PHE A 68 -1.71 -17.38 1.80
CA PHE A 68 -2.56 -16.21 1.64
C PHE A 68 -1.94 -15.17 0.70
N TYR A 69 -0.63 -14.90 0.84
CA TYR A 69 0.10 -13.99 -0.05
C TYR A 69 0.01 -14.45 -1.52
N TYR A 70 0.38 -15.69 -1.81
CA TYR A 70 0.36 -16.18 -3.20
C TYR A 70 -1.05 -16.33 -3.75
N GLN A 71 -2.04 -16.68 -2.93
CA GLN A 71 -3.44 -16.77 -3.35
C GLN A 71 -4.02 -15.42 -3.76
N ILE A 72 -3.69 -14.33 -3.04
CA ILE A 72 -4.15 -12.99 -3.45
C ILE A 72 -3.47 -12.57 -4.76
N ILE A 73 -2.17 -12.85 -4.92
CA ILE A 73 -1.47 -12.55 -6.18
C ILE A 73 -2.15 -13.28 -7.34
N ASP A 74 -2.37 -14.58 -7.18
CA ASP A 74 -3.03 -15.41 -8.18
C ASP A 74 -4.44 -14.88 -8.49
N PHE A 75 -5.21 -14.56 -7.45
CA PHE A 75 -6.55 -13.98 -7.56
C PHE A 75 -6.59 -12.66 -8.34
N ILE A 76 -5.56 -11.82 -8.22
CA ILE A 76 -5.47 -10.54 -8.96
C ILE A 76 -4.96 -10.77 -10.38
N ILE A 77 -3.88 -11.53 -10.57
CA ILE A 77 -3.21 -11.70 -11.87
C ILE A 77 -4.10 -12.53 -12.82
N ASN A 78 -4.65 -13.63 -12.32
CA ASN A 78 -5.42 -14.59 -13.10
C ASN A 78 -6.93 -14.32 -13.07
N ASN A 79 -7.36 -13.14 -12.57
CA ASN A 79 -8.76 -12.76 -12.58
C ASN A 79 -9.31 -12.69 -14.01
N GLU A 80 -10.50 -13.23 -14.25
CA GLU A 80 -11.18 -13.17 -15.55
C GLU A 80 -11.75 -11.77 -15.81
N ASP A 81 -12.17 -11.06 -14.77
CA ASP A 81 -12.71 -9.70 -14.86
C ASP A 81 -11.57 -8.68 -14.91
N LYS A 82 -11.09 -8.42 -16.13
CA LYS A 82 -10.02 -7.45 -16.37
C LYS A 82 -10.44 -6.00 -16.07
N ALA A 83 -11.73 -5.67 -16.17
CA ALA A 83 -12.22 -4.34 -15.86
C ALA A 83 -12.12 -4.06 -14.35
N TRP A 84 -12.49 -5.04 -13.53
CA TRP A 84 -12.31 -4.95 -12.08
C TRP A 84 -10.83 -4.82 -11.69
N VAL A 85 -9.95 -5.60 -12.32
CA VAL A 85 -8.50 -5.52 -12.05
C VAL A 85 -7.94 -4.13 -12.41
N GLU A 86 -8.35 -3.57 -13.55
CA GLU A 86 -7.94 -2.23 -13.96
C GLU A 86 -8.45 -1.17 -12.97
N GLU A 87 -9.70 -1.27 -12.54
CA GLU A 87 -10.27 -0.37 -11.54
C GLU A 87 -9.51 -0.45 -10.21
N LEU A 88 -9.18 -1.67 -9.76
CA LEU A 88 -8.38 -1.92 -8.55
C LEU A 88 -7.03 -1.19 -8.62
N PHE A 89 -6.29 -1.37 -9.72
CA PHE A 89 -5.00 -0.70 -9.89
C PHE A 89 -5.16 0.81 -10.04
N SER A 90 -6.18 1.29 -10.76
CA SER A 90 -6.49 2.71 -10.89
C SER A 90 -6.77 3.35 -9.54
N HIS A 91 -7.54 2.69 -8.69
CA HIS A 91 -7.84 3.14 -7.33
C HIS A 91 -6.55 3.33 -6.52
N TYR A 92 -5.65 2.33 -6.52
CA TYR A 92 -4.43 2.40 -5.71
C TYR A 92 -3.35 3.32 -6.28
N ASN A 93 -3.25 3.42 -7.62
CA ASN A 93 -2.30 4.32 -8.29
C ASN A 93 -2.58 5.80 -7.99
N LYS A 94 -3.80 6.19 -7.61
CA LYS A 94 -4.12 7.55 -7.14
C LYS A 94 -3.27 7.94 -5.92
N TYR A 95 -2.95 6.99 -5.04
CA TYR A 95 -2.16 7.27 -3.83
C TYR A 95 -0.67 7.44 -4.13
N ILE A 96 -0.13 6.79 -5.17
CA ILE A 96 1.23 7.03 -5.66
C ILE A 96 1.32 8.44 -6.25
N ARG A 97 0.38 8.81 -7.11
CA ARG A 97 0.37 10.12 -7.81
C ARG A 97 0.14 11.30 -6.86
N GLY A 98 -0.77 11.15 -5.89
CA GLY A 98 -1.05 12.18 -4.88
C GLY A 98 0.07 12.39 -3.84
N SER A 99 1.07 11.51 -3.79
CA SER A 99 2.24 11.65 -2.91
C SER A 99 3.34 12.55 -3.49
N CYS A 100 3.24 12.89 -4.78
CA CYS A 100 4.07 13.92 -5.40
C CYS A 100 3.43 15.28 -5.09
N GLY A 101 3.69 15.81 -3.90
CA GLY A 101 3.32 17.18 -3.57
C GLY A 101 3.96 18.13 -4.58
N VAL A 102 3.15 18.72 -5.45
CA VAL A 102 3.56 19.87 -6.25
C VAL A 102 3.74 21.01 -5.25
N HIS A 103 4.99 21.33 -4.92
CA HIS A 103 5.32 22.59 -4.25
C HIS A 103 5.07 23.70 -5.29
N THR A 104 3.85 24.22 -5.34
CA THR A 104 3.66 25.56 -5.90
C THR A 104 4.00 26.54 -4.78
N ASP A 105 5.26 26.97 -4.75
CA ASP A 105 5.68 28.13 -3.99
C ASP A 105 4.98 29.38 -4.58
N THR A 106 3.77 29.66 -4.10
CA THR A 106 3.17 30.97 -4.29
C THR A 106 3.76 31.90 -3.24
N LYS A 107 4.83 32.61 -3.63
CA LYS A 107 5.26 33.81 -2.92
C LYS A 107 4.19 34.89 -3.10
N VAL A 108 3.66 35.40 -2.00
CA VAL A 108 3.06 36.74 -1.88
C VAL A 108 3.77 37.43 -0.73
#